data_AF-A0A5E6PQD3-F1
#
_entry.id   AF-A0A5E6PQD3-F1
#
_cell.length_a   1.000
_cell.length_b   1.000
_cell.length_c   1.000
_cell.angle_alpha   90.00
_cell.angle_beta   90.00
_cell.angle_gamma   90.00
#
_symmetry.space_group_name_H-M   'P 1'
#
loop_
_entity.id
_entity.type
_entity.pdbx_description
1 polymer ?
#
loop_
_entity_poly.entity_id
_entity_poly.type
_entity_poly.pdbx_seq_one_letter_code
_entity_poly.pdbx_strand_id
1 'polypeptide(L)'
;MLMDDAPLFAPSLRLAACALGAAVSLGGCSHGIDSMPLQFSSFSYHDGSYYLRFRSDEEIVSLFERHTGDGQIGEWFTCALDDDQDFTVGHAMIYSLVGGVDFEGISEIKGYNYVVSAHFYKTTPDRSTQTDLLKPAIHRLLAGKTSIPCKLSITAFAYDAYYSKTMQVPVNQLLTEVARHRDPLPEWLPEPIVAGRSPLVPLIDPLPLYTARLQIIDNDTGRPRNRVAYTIKRSDGYLEHGEADFDGMTHEVLSLTRETVKLYVEDPVP
;
A
#
# COMPACT_ATOMS: atom_id res chain seq x y z
N MET A 1 0.67 73.35 -4.16
CA MET A 1 -0.21 72.50 -3.34
C MET A 1 -0.11 71.09 -3.91
N LEU A 2 0.75 70.29 -3.25
CA LEU A 2 0.82 68.81 -3.17
C LEU A 2 1.14 68.01 -4.46
N MET A 3 2.36 67.45 -4.63
CA MET A 3 2.99 66.27 -3.99
C MET A 3 2.23 64.97 -4.32
N ASP A 4 2.72 64.13 -5.24
CA ASP A 4 3.77 63.08 -5.14
C ASP A 4 3.26 61.76 -4.54
N ASP A 5 3.89 60.67 -5.02
CA ASP A 5 3.87 59.27 -4.53
C ASP A 5 2.79 58.28 -5.02
N ALA A 6 3.21 57.48 -6.01
CA ALA A 6 2.79 56.09 -6.20
C ALA A 6 3.61 55.17 -5.27
N PRO A 7 3.02 54.15 -4.62
CA PRO A 7 3.79 53.30 -3.71
C PRO A 7 4.66 52.31 -4.49
N LEU A 8 5.97 52.45 -4.26
CA LEU A 8 7.03 51.51 -4.61
C LEU A 8 6.78 50.13 -3.98
N PHE A 9 6.91 49.10 -4.81
CA PHE A 9 7.13 47.72 -4.41
C PHE A 9 8.36 47.65 -3.49
N ALA A 10 8.17 47.18 -2.27
CA ALA A 10 9.24 46.77 -1.38
C ALA A 10 9.22 45.24 -1.27
N PRO A 11 10.21 44.51 -1.81
CA PRO A 11 10.45 43.15 -1.38
C PRO A 11 11.04 43.21 0.03
N SER A 12 10.32 42.65 0.99
CA SER A 12 10.81 42.45 2.35
C SER A 12 12.00 41.47 2.33
N LEU A 13 13.21 42.02 2.24
CA LEU A 13 14.45 41.30 2.57
C LEU A 13 14.40 40.89 4.05
N ARG A 14 13.90 39.68 4.32
CA ARG A 14 14.30 38.96 5.53
C ARG A 14 15.56 38.20 5.19
N LEU A 15 16.71 38.76 5.58
CA LEU A 15 17.97 38.02 5.61
C LEU A 15 17.80 36.79 6.50
N ALA A 16 17.72 35.61 5.90
CA ALA A 16 17.91 34.35 6.60
C ALA A 16 19.41 34.18 6.87
N ALA A 17 19.81 34.35 8.13
CA ALA A 17 21.16 34.08 8.59
C ALA A 17 21.35 32.57 8.74
N CYS A 18 21.84 31.89 7.70
CA CYS A 18 22.51 30.59 7.83
C CYS A 18 24.01 30.83 7.87
N ALA A 19 24.51 31.15 9.06
CA ALA A 19 25.94 31.27 9.32
C ALA A 19 26.46 30.00 10.02
N LEU A 20 27.61 29.55 9.52
CA LEU A 20 28.37 28.35 9.84
C LEU A 20 28.45 28.01 11.34
N GLY A 21 28.26 26.73 11.65
CA GLY A 21 28.68 26.11 12.91
C GLY A 21 28.81 24.59 12.73
N ALA A 22 30.03 24.12 12.47
CA ALA A 22 30.34 22.71 12.34
C ALA A 22 30.15 21.98 13.69
N ALA A 23 29.15 21.09 13.78
CA ALA A 23 29.17 19.83 14.54
C ALA A 23 27.81 19.11 14.41
N VAL A 24 27.81 18.00 13.67
CA VAL A 24 26.82 16.90 13.70
C VAL A 24 25.33 17.33 13.73
N SER A 25 24.76 17.62 12.57
CA SER A 25 23.31 17.46 12.34
C SER A 25 23.04 17.11 10.87
N LEU A 26 22.48 15.92 10.65
CA LEU A 26 22.00 15.43 9.35
C LEU A 26 20.66 16.11 9.00
N GLY A 27 20.71 17.41 8.68
CA GLY A 27 19.56 18.16 8.19
C GLY A 27 20.04 19.23 7.22
N GLY A 28 20.00 18.94 5.92
CA GLY A 28 20.28 19.91 4.87
C GLY A 28 19.02 20.73 4.59
N CYS A 29 19.15 22.05 4.51
CA CYS A 29 18.10 22.92 4.00
C CYS A 29 18.00 22.73 2.49
N SER A 30 16.79 22.59 1.94
CA SER A 30 16.55 22.63 0.50
C SER A 30 15.86 23.94 0.17
N HIS A 31 16.51 24.81 -0.61
CA HIS A 31 15.95 26.11 -1.03
C HIS A 31 15.44 27.00 0.12
N GLY A 32 16.11 26.95 1.27
CA GLY A 32 15.72 27.71 2.46
C GLY A 32 14.60 27.10 3.30
N ILE A 33 14.11 25.91 2.91
CA ILE A 33 13.14 25.12 3.68
C ILE A 33 13.91 24.05 4.47
N ASP A 34 13.78 24.09 5.79
CA ASP A 34 14.41 23.10 6.66
C ASP A 34 13.75 21.72 6.52
N SER A 35 14.55 20.67 6.52
CA SER A 35 14.03 19.30 6.61
C SER A 35 13.23 19.13 7.91
N MET A 36 11.94 18.83 7.77
CA MET A 36 11.03 18.69 8.90
C MET A 36 10.96 17.23 9.36
N PRO A 37 10.79 16.98 10.67
CA PRO A 37 10.48 15.66 11.18
C PRO A 37 9.04 15.28 10.85
N LEU A 38 8.84 14.02 10.48
CA LEU A 38 7.52 13.40 10.34
C LEU A 38 7.29 12.43 11.48
N GLN A 39 6.03 12.24 11.86
CA GLN A 39 5.67 11.40 12.98
C GLN A 39 4.74 10.30 12.52
N PHE A 40 5.21 9.06 12.60
CA PHE A 40 4.41 7.90 12.23
C PHE A 40 3.19 7.78 13.13
N SER A 41 2.03 7.56 12.54
CA SER A 41 0.75 7.40 13.25
C SER A 41 0.27 5.96 13.20
N SER A 42 0.11 5.40 11.99
CA SER A 42 -0.40 4.05 11.81
C SER A 42 -0.08 3.46 10.43
N PHE A 43 -0.20 2.15 10.34
CA PHE A 43 -0.21 1.40 9.09
C PHE A 43 -1.40 0.44 9.11
N SER A 44 -2.19 0.40 8.05
CA SER A 44 -3.39 -0.44 7.96
C SER A 44 -3.56 -1.02 6.56
N TYR A 45 -4.04 -2.26 6.48
CA TYR A 45 -4.49 -2.87 5.23
C TYR A 45 -6.01 -3.01 5.22
N HIS A 46 -6.66 -2.39 4.25
CA HIS A 46 -8.09 -2.59 3.96
C HIS A 46 -8.37 -2.29 2.49
N ASP A 47 -9.47 -2.82 1.97
CA ASP A 47 -9.96 -2.56 0.61
C ASP A 47 -8.91 -2.80 -0.51
N GLY A 48 -7.99 -3.76 -0.30
CA GLY A 48 -6.97 -4.10 -1.29
C GLY A 48 -5.70 -3.25 -1.25
N SER A 49 -5.61 -2.27 -0.34
CA SER A 49 -4.51 -1.29 -0.30
C SER A 49 -3.91 -1.15 1.09
N TYR A 50 -2.64 -0.75 1.14
CA TYR A 50 -1.99 -0.34 2.38
C TYR A 50 -2.07 1.17 2.55
N TYR A 51 -2.39 1.61 3.77
CA TYR A 51 -2.48 3.00 4.13
C TYR A 51 -1.49 3.29 5.26
N LEU A 52 -0.51 4.15 4.98
CA LEU A 52 0.43 4.65 5.98
C LEU A 52 0.01 6.06 6.37
N ARG A 53 -0.19 6.31 7.66
CA ARG A 53 -0.53 7.62 8.18
C ARG A 53 0.59 8.23 8.99
N PHE A 54 0.77 9.53 8.85
CA PHE A 54 1.74 10.29 9.61
C PHE A 54 1.25 11.72 9.88
N ARG A 55 1.90 12.38 10.83
CA ARG A 55 1.68 13.79 11.18
C ARG A 55 2.90 14.64 10.84
N SER A 56 2.64 15.86 10.41
CA SER A 56 3.65 16.92 10.24
C SER A 56 3.21 18.18 10.98
N ASP A 57 4.16 18.92 11.55
CA ASP A 57 3.88 20.24 12.11
C ASP A 57 3.80 21.33 11.03
N GLU A 58 4.29 21.03 9.81
CA GLU A 58 4.20 21.88 8.62
C GLU A 58 3.18 21.32 7.62
N GLU A 59 2.56 22.22 6.86
CA GLU A 59 1.65 21.85 5.77
C GLU A 59 2.47 21.46 4.52
N ILE A 60 2.31 20.20 4.09
CA ILE A 60 3.10 19.57 3.02
C ILE A 60 2.66 20.01 1.62
N VAL A 61 1.36 19.98 1.36
CA VAL A 61 0.78 20.13 0.01
C VAL A 61 1.01 21.52 -0.58
N SER A 62 1.15 22.53 0.28
CA SER A 62 1.47 23.90 -0.12
C SER A 62 2.87 24.33 0.35
N LEU A 63 3.74 23.38 0.73
CA LEU A 63 5.03 23.72 1.34
C LEU A 63 5.88 24.64 0.46
N PHE A 64 6.03 24.31 -0.82
CA PHE A 64 6.80 25.12 -1.76
C PHE A 64 6.10 26.45 -2.08
N GLU A 65 4.79 26.44 -2.34
CA GLU A 65 4.04 27.65 -2.66
C GLU A 65 4.16 28.69 -1.53
N ARG A 66 4.03 28.26 -0.28
CA ARG A 66 4.12 29.15 0.89
C ARG A 66 5.52 29.72 1.12
N HIS A 67 6.58 28.99 0.75
CA HIS A 67 7.97 29.40 1.00
C HIS A 67 8.63 30.12 -0.19
N THR A 68 8.22 29.78 -1.41
CA THR A 68 8.90 30.21 -2.64
C THR A 68 7.99 30.98 -3.60
N GLY A 69 6.66 30.85 -3.45
CA GLY A 69 5.67 31.42 -4.36
C GLY A 69 5.39 30.57 -5.60
N ASP A 70 6.09 29.45 -5.77
CA ASP A 70 5.96 28.54 -6.90
C ASP A 70 5.21 27.25 -6.56
N GLY A 71 4.56 26.68 -7.57
CA GLY A 71 3.75 25.47 -7.43
C GLY A 71 4.57 24.19 -7.20
N GLN A 72 4.02 23.30 -6.40
CA GLN A 72 4.52 21.95 -6.18
C GLN A 72 4.08 21.01 -7.32
N ILE A 73 4.95 20.08 -7.74
CA ILE A 73 4.64 19.08 -8.78
C ILE A 73 4.04 17.81 -8.17
N GLY A 74 4.58 17.36 -7.04
CA GLY A 74 4.03 16.24 -6.32
C GLY A 74 4.88 15.80 -5.13
N GLU A 75 4.26 14.98 -4.30
CA GLU A 75 4.78 14.53 -3.02
C GLU A 75 4.77 13.00 -2.97
N TRP A 76 5.94 12.44 -2.72
CA TRP A 76 6.15 11.00 -2.68
C TRP A 76 6.69 10.61 -1.33
N PHE A 77 6.09 9.57 -0.76
CA PHE A 77 6.58 8.94 0.46
C PHE A 77 7.27 7.63 0.09
N THR A 78 8.54 7.48 0.46
CA THR A 78 9.35 6.31 0.13
C THR A 78 9.97 5.73 1.40
N CYS A 79 9.89 4.42 1.58
CA CYS A 79 10.62 3.68 2.59
C CYS A 79 11.56 2.66 1.97
N ALA A 80 12.76 2.55 2.51
CA ALA A 80 13.72 1.51 2.13
C ALA A 80 13.39 0.19 2.82
N LEU A 81 13.16 -0.87 2.04
CA LEU A 81 12.95 -2.22 2.59
C LEU A 81 14.28 -2.97 2.78
N ASP A 82 15.30 -2.59 2.02
CA ASP A 82 16.63 -3.20 2.04
C ASP A 82 17.69 -2.20 2.54
N ASP A 83 18.98 -2.49 2.32
CA ASP A 83 20.09 -1.65 2.78
C ASP A 83 20.30 -0.37 1.97
N ASP A 84 19.70 -0.28 0.77
CA ASP A 84 19.70 0.91 -0.06
C ASP A 84 18.82 2.01 0.54
N GLN A 85 19.45 3.02 1.11
CA GLN A 85 18.81 4.18 1.74
C GLN A 85 19.12 5.49 1.00
N ASP A 86 19.45 5.41 -0.29
CA ASP A 86 19.52 6.59 -1.13
C ASP A 86 18.09 6.99 -1.56
N PHE A 87 17.59 8.07 -0.97
CA PHE A 87 16.25 8.60 -1.26
C PHE A 87 16.24 9.66 -2.36
N THR A 88 17.36 9.89 -3.05
CA THR A 88 17.44 10.94 -4.06
C THR A 88 16.47 10.68 -5.21
N VAL A 89 15.72 11.72 -5.59
CA VAL A 89 14.86 11.68 -6.78
C VAL A 89 15.75 11.40 -7.99
N GLY A 90 15.48 10.31 -8.70
CA GLY A 90 16.34 9.83 -9.78
C GLY A 90 16.90 8.44 -9.52
N HIS A 91 17.22 8.14 -8.26
CA HIS A 91 17.81 6.87 -7.85
C HIS A 91 16.81 5.71 -7.94
N ALA A 92 17.31 4.54 -8.30
CA ALA A 92 16.52 3.33 -8.47
C ALA A 92 16.58 2.47 -7.20
N MET A 93 15.77 2.81 -6.20
CA MET A 93 15.62 1.97 -5.01
C MET A 93 14.92 0.66 -5.39
N ILE A 94 15.66 -0.45 -5.37
CA ILE A 94 15.18 -1.74 -5.90
C ILE A 94 14.01 -2.28 -5.09
N TYR A 95 14.04 -2.16 -3.76
CA TYR A 95 13.00 -2.66 -2.87
C TYR A 95 12.48 -1.54 -1.96
N SER A 96 11.25 -1.11 -2.20
CA SER A 96 10.70 0.07 -1.55
C SER A 96 9.21 -0.07 -1.23
N LEU A 97 8.77 0.59 -0.15
CA LEU A 97 7.34 0.90 0.05
C LEU A 97 7.13 2.35 -0.41
N VAL A 98 6.28 2.56 -1.41
CA VAL A 98 6.11 3.88 -2.05
C VAL A 98 4.64 4.22 -2.23
N GLY A 99 4.29 5.50 -2.08
CA GLY A 99 2.97 6.02 -2.41
C GLY A 99 2.95 7.55 -2.53
N GLY A 100 1.87 8.06 -3.11
CA GLY A 100 1.55 9.49 -3.09
C GLY A 100 1.04 9.92 -1.71
N VAL A 101 1.16 11.20 -1.39
CA VAL A 101 0.75 11.76 -0.09
C VAL A 101 -0.54 12.56 -0.26
N ASP A 102 -1.56 12.23 0.51
CA ASP A 102 -2.84 12.92 0.55
C ASP A 102 -3.06 13.59 1.92
N PHE A 103 -3.69 14.76 1.90
CA PHE A 103 -4.09 15.47 3.12
C PHE A 103 -5.37 14.87 3.72
N GLU A 104 -5.32 14.43 4.98
CA GLU A 104 -6.50 13.92 5.70
C GLU A 104 -7.18 14.99 6.57
N GLY A 105 -6.45 16.00 7.05
CA GLY A 105 -7.03 17.06 7.87
C GLY A 105 -6.06 17.70 8.87
N ILE A 106 -6.57 18.71 9.59
CA ILE A 106 -5.83 19.35 10.69
C ILE A 106 -5.89 18.44 11.92
N SER A 107 -4.75 18.25 12.59
CA SER A 107 -4.65 17.46 13.82
C SER A 107 -5.34 18.17 15.00
N GLU A 108 -6.05 17.41 15.83
CA GLU A 108 -6.72 17.91 17.05
C GLU A 108 -5.73 18.48 18.09
N ILE A 109 -4.46 18.05 18.04
CA ILE A 109 -3.42 18.52 18.96
C ILE A 109 -2.71 19.73 18.35
N LYS A 110 -2.05 19.52 17.21
CA LYS A 110 -1.31 20.52 16.43
C LYS A 110 -0.84 19.90 15.11
N GLY A 111 -0.77 20.71 14.05
CA GLY A 111 -0.22 20.27 12.76
C GLY A 111 -1.25 19.58 11.88
N TYR A 112 -0.78 18.74 10.98
CA TYR A 112 -1.52 18.23 9.84
C TYR A 112 -1.36 16.71 9.72
N ASN A 113 -2.46 16.02 9.44
CA ASN A 113 -2.51 14.58 9.23
C ASN A 113 -2.50 14.26 7.74
N TYR A 114 -1.74 13.23 7.38
CA TYR A 114 -1.57 12.77 6.02
C TYR A 114 -1.71 11.25 5.94
N VAL A 115 -2.14 10.79 4.76
CA VAL A 115 -2.19 9.38 4.41
C VAL A 115 -1.42 9.12 3.13
N VAL A 116 -0.84 7.93 3.04
CA VAL A 116 -0.14 7.42 1.87
C VAL A 116 -0.82 6.13 1.46
N SER A 117 -1.39 6.09 0.26
CA SER A 117 -1.76 4.83 -0.39
C SER A 117 -0.49 4.15 -0.88
N ALA A 118 0.02 3.20 -0.09
CA ALA A 118 1.36 2.67 -0.23
C ALA A 118 1.36 1.27 -0.87
N HIS A 119 2.37 1.01 -1.69
CA HIS A 119 2.58 -0.27 -2.36
C HIS A 119 4.02 -0.75 -2.14
N PHE A 120 4.18 -2.05 -1.89
CA PHE A 120 5.49 -2.68 -1.79
C PHE A 120 5.95 -3.06 -3.18
N TYR A 121 7.04 -2.44 -3.64
CA TYR A 121 7.50 -2.61 -5.01
C TYR A 121 8.90 -3.21 -5.11
N LYS A 122 9.09 -3.95 -6.21
CA LYS A 122 10.38 -4.20 -6.81
C LYS A 122 10.52 -3.33 -8.06
N THR A 123 11.57 -2.52 -8.10
CA THR A 123 11.92 -1.66 -9.24
C THR A 123 13.14 -2.23 -9.96
N THR A 124 13.14 -2.23 -11.29
CA THR A 124 14.35 -2.58 -12.06
C THR A 124 15.41 -1.50 -11.92
N PRO A 125 16.72 -1.81 -12.01
CA PRO A 125 17.78 -0.81 -11.85
C PRO A 125 17.72 0.35 -12.85
N ASP A 126 17.19 0.11 -14.05
CA ASP A 126 16.96 1.12 -15.09
C ASP A 126 15.63 1.87 -14.92
N ARG A 127 14.84 1.53 -13.88
CA ARG A 127 13.53 2.07 -13.54
C ARG A 127 12.45 1.87 -14.61
N SER A 128 12.68 0.99 -15.58
CA SER A 128 11.71 0.73 -16.66
C SER A 128 10.49 -0.04 -16.18
N THR A 129 10.61 -0.82 -15.10
CA THR A 129 9.54 -1.67 -14.60
C THR A 129 9.44 -1.58 -13.08
N GLN A 130 8.19 -1.53 -12.59
CA GLN A 130 7.84 -1.61 -11.18
C GLN A 130 6.76 -2.69 -11.00
N THR A 131 6.98 -3.63 -10.08
CA THR A 131 6.06 -4.75 -9.81
C THR A 131 5.79 -4.90 -8.33
N ASP A 132 4.56 -5.22 -7.95
CA ASP A 132 4.21 -5.50 -6.55
C ASP A 132 4.99 -6.68 -5.98
N LEU A 133 5.43 -6.54 -4.74
CA LEU A 133 6.08 -7.60 -3.97
C LEU A 133 5.03 -8.51 -3.35
N LEU A 134 5.23 -9.82 -3.51
CA LEU A 134 4.43 -10.83 -2.81
C LEU A 134 4.78 -10.88 -1.32
N LYS A 135 3.83 -11.31 -0.47
CA LYS A 135 4.04 -11.45 0.98
C LYS A 135 5.34 -12.17 1.37
N PRO A 136 5.72 -13.33 0.78
CA PRO A 136 6.94 -14.01 1.19
C PRO A 136 8.21 -13.22 0.88
N ALA A 137 8.19 -12.32 -0.11
CA ALA A 137 9.29 -11.41 -0.39
C ALA A 137 9.34 -10.29 0.65
N ILE A 138 8.19 -9.67 0.96
CA ILE A 138 8.08 -8.63 2.00
C ILE A 138 8.57 -9.15 3.36
N HIS A 139 8.11 -10.33 3.77
CA HIS A 139 8.53 -10.96 5.03
C HIS A 139 10.04 -11.20 5.10
N ARG A 140 10.67 -11.62 4.00
CA ARG A 140 12.12 -11.84 3.94
C ARG A 140 12.91 -10.53 4.03
N LEU A 141 12.49 -9.50 3.31
CA LEU A 141 13.14 -8.18 3.33
C LEU A 141 13.08 -7.55 4.73
N LEU A 142 11.97 -7.73 5.44
CA LEU A 142 11.77 -7.17 6.77
C LEU A 142 12.29 -8.07 7.91
N ALA A 143 12.76 -9.29 7.62
CA ALA A 143 13.20 -10.23 8.63
C ALA A 143 14.38 -9.66 9.44
N GLY A 144 14.27 -9.69 10.76
CA GLY A 144 15.30 -9.19 11.68
C GLY A 144 15.38 -7.66 11.80
N LYS A 145 14.60 -6.90 11.00
CA LYS A 145 14.51 -5.45 11.12
C LYS A 145 13.45 -5.07 12.17
N THR A 146 13.76 -4.08 13.01
CA THR A 146 12.80 -3.54 13.99
C THR A 146 12.02 -2.34 13.42
N SER A 147 12.66 -1.58 12.54
CA SER A 147 12.07 -0.44 11.83
C SER A 147 12.67 -0.30 10.43
N ILE A 148 11.92 0.32 9.51
CA ILE A 148 12.43 0.78 8.22
C ILE A 148 12.50 2.31 8.15
N PRO A 149 13.51 2.88 7.49
CA PRO A 149 13.60 4.32 7.30
C PRO A 149 12.74 4.76 6.12
N CYS A 150 12.03 5.88 6.30
CA CYS A 150 11.20 6.50 5.29
C CYS A 150 11.46 8.00 5.18
N LYS A 151 11.28 8.55 3.98
CA LYS A 151 11.34 9.99 3.72
C LYS A 151 10.21 10.42 2.80
N LEU A 152 9.72 11.62 3.07
CA LEU A 152 8.97 12.41 2.11
C LEU A 152 9.96 13.08 1.17
N SER A 153 9.65 13.03 -0.13
CA SER A 153 10.27 13.85 -1.15
C SER A 153 9.21 14.69 -1.84
N ILE A 154 9.55 15.93 -2.16
CA ILE A 154 8.65 16.84 -2.85
C ILE A 154 9.41 17.47 -4.00
N THR A 155 8.83 17.43 -5.19
CA THR A 155 9.39 18.10 -6.37
C THR A 155 8.60 19.36 -6.70
N ALA A 156 9.29 20.38 -7.21
CA ALA A 156 8.71 21.64 -7.68
C ALA A 156 9.46 22.11 -8.93
N PHE A 157 8.83 22.94 -9.76
CA PHE A 157 9.49 23.46 -10.96
C PHE A 157 10.65 24.38 -10.57
N ALA A 158 11.81 24.20 -11.21
CA ALA A 158 13.01 25.01 -11.00
C ALA A 158 13.68 24.93 -9.61
N TYR A 159 13.29 23.96 -8.77
CA TYR A 159 13.92 23.71 -7.47
C TYR A 159 14.42 22.26 -7.36
N ASP A 160 15.45 22.06 -6.53
CA ASP A 160 15.85 20.73 -6.09
C ASP A 160 14.73 20.13 -5.24
N ALA A 161 14.63 18.81 -5.28
CA ALA A 161 13.68 18.10 -4.45
C ALA A 161 13.92 18.42 -2.96
N TYR A 162 12.83 18.69 -2.25
CA TYR A 162 12.84 18.76 -0.81
C TYR A 162 12.79 17.35 -0.22
N TYR A 163 13.44 17.17 0.94
CA TYR A 163 13.37 15.91 1.69
C TYR A 163 13.09 16.18 3.16
N SER A 164 12.21 15.38 3.75
CA SER A 164 12.03 15.37 5.20
C SER A 164 13.23 14.76 5.92
N LYS A 165 13.26 14.92 7.24
CA LYS A 165 14.07 14.05 8.09
C LYS A 165 13.57 12.60 7.95
N THR A 166 14.45 11.65 8.23
CA THR A 166 14.10 10.23 8.22
C THR A 166 13.08 9.93 9.32
N MET A 167 11.97 9.31 8.93
CA MET A 167 10.96 8.76 9.84
C MET A 167 11.13 7.25 9.93
N GLN A 168 11.16 6.71 11.15
CA GLN A 168 11.25 5.26 11.35
C GLN A 168 9.85 4.67 11.45
N VAL A 169 9.55 3.69 10.59
CA VAL A 169 8.28 2.94 10.62
C VAL A 169 8.51 1.59 11.29
N PRO A 170 7.73 1.22 12.33
CA PRO A 170 7.88 -0.06 13.02
C PRO A 170 7.53 -1.26 12.13
N VAL A 171 8.44 -2.22 12.01
CA VAL A 171 8.26 -3.41 11.16
C VAL A 171 7.13 -4.31 11.65
N ASN A 172 6.91 -4.40 12.96
CA ASN A 172 5.83 -5.21 13.52
C ASN A 172 4.43 -4.75 13.04
N GLN A 173 4.22 -3.43 12.87
CA GLN A 173 2.97 -2.91 12.32
C GLN A 173 2.83 -3.27 10.83
N LEU A 174 3.91 -3.13 10.05
CA LEU A 174 3.92 -3.54 8.64
C LEU A 174 3.56 -5.02 8.49
N LEU A 175 4.25 -5.90 9.21
CA LEU A 175 4.06 -7.35 9.11
C LEU A 175 2.67 -7.80 9.60
N THR A 176 2.09 -7.12 10.58
CA THR A 176 0.73 -7.40 11.05
C THR A 176 -0.29 -7.20 9.92
N GLU A 177 -0.17 -6.10 9.17
CA GLU A 177 -1.11 -5.78 8.09
C GLU A 177 -0.82 -6.54 6.80
N VAL A 178 0.46 -6.81 6.49
CA VAL A 178 0.85 -7.71 5.39
C VAL A 178 0.30 -9.13 5.58
N ALA A 179 0.23 -9.61 6.83
CA ALA A 179 -0.41 -10.90 7.11
C ALA A 179 -1.89 -10.92 6.70
N ARG A 180 -2.61 -9.80 6.89
CA ARG A 180 -4.04 -9.66 6.50
C ARG A 180 -4.24 -9.68 4.99
N HIS A 181 -3.21 -9.40 4.19
CA HIS A 181 -3.40 -8.98 2.80
C HIS A 181 -4.15 -9.92 1.84
N ARG A 182 -4.37 -11.22 1.99
CA ARG A 182 -4.87 -12.08 0.87
C ARG A 182 -4.23 -11.78 -0.51
N ASP A 183 -3.15 -12.48 -0.83
CA ASP A 183 -2.56 -12.38 -2.17
C ASP A 183 -3.63 -12.65 -3.24
N PRO A 184 -3.62 -11.92 -4.37
CA PRO A 184 -4.40 -12.31 -5.53
C PRO A 184 -4.12 -13.79 -5.81
N LEU A 185 -5.17 -14.60 -5.93
CA LEU A 185 -4.98 -15.97 -6.40
C LEU A 185 -4.19 -15.87 -7.71
N PRO A 186 -3.14 -16.69 -7.90
CA PRO A 186 -2.37 -16.63 -9.14
C PRO A 186 -3.36 -16.73 -10.30
N GLU A 187 -3.32 -15.74 -11.18
CA GLU A 187 -4.06 -15.81 -12.43
C GLU A 187 -3.66 -17.12 -13.10
N TRP A 188 -4.64 -17.97 -13.40
CA TRP A 188 -4.38 -19.24 -14.06
C TRP A 188 -3.86 -18.93 -15.46
N LEU A 189 -2.54 -18.89 -15.61
CA LEU A 189 -1.89 -18.86 -16.91
C LEU A 189 -1.62 -20.31 -17.28
N PRO A 190 -2.28 -20.88 -18.31
CA PRO A 190 -1.89 -22.19 -18.80
C PRO A 190 -0.42 -22.11 -19.22
N GLU A 191 0.42 -23.01 -18.70
CA GLU A 191 1.79 -23.12 -19.19
C GLU A 191 1.77 -23.28 -20.72
N PRO A 192 2.60 -22.55 -21.47
CA PRO A 192 2.65 -22.71 -22.92
C PRO A 192 3.06 -24.15 -23.24
N ILE A 193 2.20 -24.86 -23.99
CA ILE A 193 2.48 -26.21 -24.47
C ILE A 193 3.73 -26.14 -25.37
N VAL A 194 4.88 -26.56 -24.86
CA VAL A 194 6.11 -26.68 -25.66
C VAL A 194 5.98 -27.91 -26.54
N ALA A 195 5.54 -27.73 -27.78
CA ALA A 195 5.51 -28.79 -28.79
C ALA A 195 6.95 -29.29 -29.04
N GLY A 196 7.25 -30.52 -28.60
CA GLY A 196 8.54 -31.18 -28.89
C GLY A 196 9.21 -31.87 -27.70
N ARG A 197 8.75 -31.66 -26.46
CA ARG A 197 9.06 -32.60 -25.36
C ARG A 197 7.96 -33.66 -25.33
N SER A 198 8.32 -34.93 -25.51
CA SER A 198 7.44 -36.02 -25.09
C SER A 198 7.12 -35.79 -23.61
N PRO A 199 5.84 -35.65 -23.21
CA PRO A 199 5.52 -35.45 -21.82
C PRO A 199 6.04 -36.67 -21.05
N LEU A 200 6.83 -36.41 -19.99
CA LEU A 200 7.11 -37.42 -18.95
C LEU A 200 5.90 -37.64 -18.04
N VAL A 201 4.74 -37.11 -18.41
CA VAL A 201 3.50 -37.36 -17.69
C VAL A 201 2.97 -38.70 -18.20
N PRO A 202 2.76 -39.70 -17.34
CA PRO A 202 1.99 -40.87 -17.74
C PRO A 202 0.64 -40.37 -18.28
N LEU A 203 0.10 -41.03 -19.29
CA LEU A 203 -1.26 -40.78 -19.76
C LEU A 203 -2.21 -41.01 -18.56
N ILE A 204 -2.56 -39.93 -17.86
CA ILE A 204 -3.56 -39.97 -16.81
C ILE A 204 -4.89 -40.06 -17.57
N ASP A 205 -5.50 -41.24 -17.56
CA ASP A 205 -6.92 -41.39 -17.88
C ASP A 205 -7.68 -40.27 -17.15
N PRO A 206 -8.63 -39.57 -17.79
CA PRO A 206 -9.27 -38.41 -17.20
C PRO A 206 -9.73 -38.75 -15.78
N LEU A 207 -9.09 -38.14 -14.78
CA LEU A 207 -9.47 -38.35 -13.39
C LEU A 207 -10.92 -37.86 -13.28
N PRO A 208 -11.84 -38.68 -12.73
CA PRO A 208 -13.20 -38.23 -12.54
C PRO A 208 -13.19 -37.04 -11.57
N LEU A 209 -13.55 -35.86 -12.08
CA LEU A 209 -13.80 -34.69 -11.26
C LEU A 209 -15.23 -34.77 -10.72
N TYR A 210 -15.35 -34.83 -9.41
CA TYR A 210 -16.63 -34.71 -8.72
C TYR A 210 -16.93 -33.23 -8.51
N THR A 211 -18.02 -32.76 -9.11
CA THR A 211 -18.49 -31.38 -9.00
C THR A 211 -19.93 -31.39 -8.48
N ALA A 212 -20.24 -30.43 -7.62
CA ALA A 212 -21.62 -30.15 -7.23
C ALA A 212 -21.78 -28.69 -6.82
N ARG A 213 -22.96 -28.14 -7.11
CA ARG A 213 -23.49 -26.96 -6.42
C ARG A 213 -24.60 -27.45 -5.49
N LEU A 214 -24.60 -26.99 -4.25
CA LEU A 214 -25.61 -27.34 -3.26
C LEU A 214 -26.68 -26.24 -3.24
N GLN A 215 -27.95 -26.61 -3.16
CA GLN A 215 -29.04 -25.65 -3.04
C GLN A 215 -29.46 -25.49 -1.58
N ILE A 216 -29.52 -24.26 -1.12
CA ILE A 216 -30.03 -23.89 0.20
C ILE A 216 -31.52 -23.58 0.04
N ILE A 217 -32.35 -24.36 0.70
CA ILE A 217 -33.81 -24.26 0.64
C ILE A 217 -34.33 -23.99 2.05
N ASP A 218 -35.32 -23.13 2.15
CA ASP A 218 -36.09 -22.90 3.36
C ASP A 218 -37.06 -24.08 3.58
N ASN A 219 -36.93 -24.77 4.71
CA ASN A 219 -37.68 -25.99 4.97
C ASN A 219 -39.19 -25.77 5.16
N ASP A 220 -39.61 -24.57 5.57
CA ASP A 220 -41.02 -24.27 5.84
C ASP A 220 -41.76 -23.91 4.54
N THR A 221 -41.09 -23.19 3.66
CA THR A 221 -41.68 -22.67 2.42
C THR A 221 -41.31 -23.48 1.17
N GLY A 222 -40.26 -24.31 1.26
CA GLY A 222 -39.70 -25.05 0.13
C GLY A 222 -39.03 -24.15 -0.92
N ARG A 223 -38.82 -22.86 -0.61
CA ARG A 223 -38.25 -21.88 -1.55
C ARG A 223 -36.74 -21.77 -1.37
N PRO A 224 -35.99 -21.48 -2.45
CA PRO A 224 -34.56 -21.22 -2.31
C PRO A 224 -34.28 -20.00 -1.43
N ARG A 225 -33.29 -20.12 -0.53
CA ARG A 225 -32.79 -18.99 0.26
C ARG A 225 -31.66 -18.33 -0.50
N ASN A 226 -31.97 -17.20 -1.15
CA ASN A 226 -30.97 -16.42 -1.87
C ASN A 226 -30.17 -15.50 -0.95
N ARG A 227 -28.95 -15.15 -1.36
CA ARG A 227 -28.09 -14.17 -0.69
C ARG A 227 -27.86 -14.44 0.81
N VAL A 228 -27.84 -15.71 1.19
CA VAL A 228 -27.52 -16.13 2.56
C VAL A 228 -26.07 -16.54 2.64
N ALA A 229 -25.39 -16.10 3.70
CA ALA A 229 -24.05 -16.56 4.01
C ALA A 229 -24.08 -18.04 4.41
N TYR A 230 -23.07 -18.79 3.98
CA TYR A 230 -22.91 -20.19 4.30
C TYR A 230 -21.44 -20.57 4.46
N THR A 231 -21.22 -21.67 5.17
CA THR A 231 -19.93 -22.35 5.29
C THR A 231 -20.08 -23.81 4.82
N ILE A 232 -19.22 -24.24 3.90
CA ILE A 232 -19.04 -25.65 3.53
C ILE A 232 -17.82 -26.17 4.29
N LYS A 233 -18.02 -27.21 5.11
CA LYS A 233 -16.94 -27.96 5.74
C LYS A 233 -16.61 -29.19 4.91
N ARG A 234 -15.40 -29.22 4.35
CA ARG A 234 -14.81 -30.35 3.63
C ARG A 234 -14.55 -31.53 4.56
N SER A 235 -14.33 -32.69 3.94
CA SER A 235 -14.00 -33.94 4.66
C SER A 235 -12.69 -33.87 5.45
N ASP A 236 -11.72 -33.07 4.97
CA ASP A 236 -10.43 -32.80 5.64
C ASP A 236 -10.52 -31.72 6.73
N GLY A 237 -11.69 -31.10 6.90
CA GLY A 237 -11.95 -30.04 7.87
C GLY A 237 -11.74 -28.62 7.35
N TYR A 238 -11.31 -28.43 6.09
CA TYR A 238 -11.23 -27.12 5.45
C TYR A 238 -12.62 -26.47 5.38
N LEU A 239 -12.67 -25.15 5.57
CA LEU A 239 -13.90 -24.36 5.59
C LEU A 239 -13.92 -23.43 4.38
N GLU A 240 -14.95 -23.55 3.55
CA GLU A 240 -15.22 -22.70 2.40
C GLU A 240 -16.42 -21.80 2.73
N HIS A 241 -16.17 -20.50 2.83
CA HIS A 241 -17.22 -19.51 3.09
C HIS A 241 -17.75 -18.95 1.76
N GLY A 242 -19.04 -18.66 1.70
CA GLY A 242 -19.63 -18.03 0.53
C GLY A 242 -21.00 -17.43 0.81
N GLU A 243 -21.55 -16.73 -0.18
CA GLU A 243 -22.92 -16.26 -0.19
C GLU A 243 -23.69 -16.96 -1.32
N ALA A 244 -24.91 -17.39 -1.05
CA ALA A 244 -25.75 -18.10 -2.01
C ALA A 244 -26.21 -17.16 -3.12
N ASP A 245 -26.30 -17.65 -4.36
CA ASP A 245 -26.80 -16.83 -5.47
C ASP A 245 -28.32 -16.58 -5.39
N PHE A 246 -28.88 -15.99 -6.44
CA PHE A 246 -30.31 -15.66 -6.52
C PHE A 246 -31.24 -16.89 -6.47
N ASP A 247 -30.73 -18.08 -6.81
CA ASP A 247 -31.43 -19.36 -6.78
C ASP A 247 -31.06 -20.18 -5.53
N GLY A 248 -30.39 -19.57 -4.56
CA GLY A 248 -29.95 -20.19 -3.32
C GLY A 248 -28.83 -21.23 -3.51
N MET A 249 -28.08 -21.15 -4.62
CA MET A 249 -27.03 -22.12 -4.92
C MET A 249 -25.69 -21.67 -4.33
N THR A 250 -24.92 -22.63 -3.80
CA THR A 250 -23.52 -22.41 -3.41
C THR A 250 -22.62 -22.18 -4.63
N HIS A 251 -21.36 -21.82 -4.39
CA HIS A 251 -20.32 -21.98 -5.39
C HIS A 251 -20.11 -23.46 -5.73
N GLU A 252 -19.43 -23.71 -6.85
CA GLU A 252 -19.12 -25.07 -7.29
C GLU A 252 -18.03 -25.69 -6.41
N VAL A 253 -18.37 -26.81 -5.78
CA VAL A 253 -17.42 -27.62 -5.00
C VAL A 253 -16.78 -28.62 -5.94
N LEU A 254 -15.45 -28.57 -6.04
CA LEU A 254 -14.65 -29.45 -6.91
C LEU A 254 -13.81 -30.40 -6.05
N SER A 255 -13.77 -31.69 -6.41
CA SER A 255 -12.95 -32.69 -5.76
C SER A 255 -12.47 -33.78 -6.72
N LEU A 256 -11.22 -34.22 -6.54
CA LEU A 256 -10.65 -35.36 -7.30
C LEU A 256 -11.12 -36.72 -6.78
N THR A 257 -11.71 -36.73 -5.58
CA THR A 257 -12.24 -37.93 -4.95
C THR A 257 -13.67 -37.67 -4.51
N ARG A 258 -14.52 -38.70 -4.54
CA ARG A 258 -15.87 -38.57 -3.99
C ARG A 258 -15.77 -38.27 -2.50
N GLU A 259 -16.34 -37.16 -2.07
CA GLU A 259 -16.36 -36.78 -0.67
C GLU A 259 -17.76 -36.42 -0.20
N THR A 260 -17.94 -36.39 1.12
CA THR A 260 -19.15 -35.85 1.76
C THR A 260 -18.79 -34.55 2.44
N VAL A 261 -19.46 -33.48 2.06
CA VAL A 261 -19.31 -32.16 2.67
C VAL A 261 -20.46 -31.87 3.62
N LYS A 262 -20.26 -30.95 4.56
CA LYS A 262 -21.33 -30.43 5.42
C LYS A 262 -21.57 -28.96 5.10
N LEU A 263 -22.82 -28.60 4.84
CA LEU A 263 -23.23 -27.22 4.57
C LEU A 263 -23.89 -26.65 5.83
N TYR A 264 -23.41 -25.48 6.25
CA TYR A 264 -23.95 -24.71 7.37
C TYR A 264 -24.42 -23.37 6.83
N VAL A 265 -25.64 -22.97 7.17
CA VAL A 265 -26.12 -21.62 6.89
C VAL A 265 -25.73 -20.74 8.08
N GLU A 266 -25.13 -19.60 7.80
CA GLU A 266 -24.83 -18.60 8.82
C GLU A 266 -26.08 -17.74 8.97
N ASP A 267 -26.86 -18.00 10.02
CA ASP A 267 -27.98 -17.12 10.32
C ASP A 267 -27.43 -15.75 10.75
N PRO A 268 -28.00 -14.64 10.26
CA PRO A 268 -27.65 -13.33 10.75
C PRO A 268 -27.92 -13.29 12.26
N VAL A 269 -26.89 -12.97 13.04
CA VAL A 269 -27.05 -12.69 14.46
C VAL A 269 -28.08 -11.56 14.59
N PRO A 270 -29.14 -11.71 15.41
CA PRO A 270 -30.15 -10.68 15.61
C PRO A 270 -29.58 -9.34 16.04
#